data_AF-A0A1G4IT64-F1
#
_entry.id   AF-A0A1G4IT64-F1
#
_cell.length_a   1.000
_cell.length_b   1.000
_cell.length_c   1.000
_cell.angle_alpha   90.00
_cell.angle_beta   90.00
_cell.angle_gamma   90.00
#
_symmetry.space_group_name_H-M   'P 1'
#
loop_
_entity.id
_entity.type
_entity.pdbx_description
1 polymer ?
#
loop_
_entity_poly.entity_id
_entity_poly.type
_entity_poly.pdbx_seq_one_letter_code
_entity_poly.pdbx_strand_id
1 'polypeptide(L)' 'MSTIRCPQCDSELKRCLILQNYSMVICPNIQCEFPFNEHKTLDGIVYTEDKEILSFAKQRLENGEKKAQQ' A
#
# COMPACT_ATOMS: atom_id res chain seq x y z
N MET A 1 11.45 9.09 -3.95
CA MET A 1 10.32 8.18 -4.23
C MET A 1 9.17 9.03 -4.71
N SER A 2 8.75 8.89 -5.98
CA SER A 2 7.60 9.64 -6.51
C SER A 2 6.33 9.16 -5.81
N THR A 3 5.68 10.02 -5.04
CA THR A 3 4.40 9.70 -4.40
C THR A 3 3.32 9.63 -5.47
N ILE A 4 2.79 8.44 -5.71
CA ILE A 4 1.67 8.26 -6.63
C ILE A 4 0.41 8.70 -5.89
N ARG A 5 -0.28 9.71 -6.42
CA ARG A 5 -1.54 10.20 -5.86
C ARG A 5 -2.73 9.49 -6.49
N CYS A 6 -3.80 9.35 -5.72
CA CYS A 6 -5.05 8.75 -6.17
C CYS A 6 -5.69 9.66 -7.23
N PRO A 7 -6.00 9.16 -8.43
CA PRO A 7 -6.59 9.98 -9.49
C PRO A 7 -8.03 10.43 -9.16
N GLN A 8 -8.70 9.79 -8.20
CA GLN A 8 -10.11 10.05 -7.87
C GLN A 8 -10.30 11.00 -6.67
N CYS A 9 -9.39 10.99 -5.69
CA CYS A 9 -9.52 11.82 -4.48
C CYS A 9 -8.22 12.47 -4.00
N ASP A 10 -7.15 12.41 -4.80
CA ASP A 10 -5.83 13.02 -4.55
C ASP A 10 -5.10 12.54 -3.27
N SER A 11 -5.66 11.54 -2.57
CA SER A 11 -5.01 10.92 -1.42
C SER A 11 -3.74 10.17 -1.84
N GLU A 12 -2.75 10.12 -0.95
CA GLU A 12 -1.53 9.37 -1.21
C GLU A 12 -1.83 7.86 -1.30
N LEU A 13 -1.52 7.25 -2.45
CA LEU A 13 -1.74 5.82 -2.61
C LEU A 13 -0.74 5.01 -1.78
N LYS A 14 -1.18 3.83 -1.34
CA LYS A 14 -0.35 2.91 -0.57
C LYS A 14 -0.30 1.56 -1.27
N ARG A 15 0.86 0.90 -1.20
CA ARG A 15 0.99 -0.50 -1.62
C ARG A 15 0.45 -1.39 -0.52
N CYS A 16 -0.43 -2.32 -0.88
CA CYS A 16 -0.99 -3.32 -0.01
C CYS A 16 -0.58 -4.71 -0.52
N LEU A 17 0.03 -5.52 0.34
CA LEU A 17 0.40 -6.89 0.00
C LEU A 17 -0.86 -7.74 -0.09
N ILE A 18 -1.12 -8.35 -1.24
CA ILE A 18 -2.33 -9.16 -1.49
C ILE A 18 -2.03 -10.66 -1.62
N LEU A 19 -0.80 -11.01 -2.01
CA LEU A 19 -0.23 -12.36 -2.05
C LEU A 19 1.23 -12.30 -1.60
N GLN A 20 1.88 -13.46 -1.43
CA GLN A 20 3.24 -13.55 -0.86
C GLN A 20 4.22 -12.51 -1.43
N ASN A 21 4.30 -12.39 -2.77
CA ASN A 21 5.21 -11.45 -3.45
C ASN A 21 4.48 -10.53 -4.43
N TYR A 22 3.19 -10.29 -4.21
CA TYR A 22 2.41 -9.38 -5.05
C TYR A 22 1.68 -8.37 -4.18
N SER A 23 1.85 -7.10 -4.53
CA SER A 23 1.14 -5.98 -3.92
C SER A 23 0.23 -5.32 -4.94
N MET A 24 -0.80 -4.64 -4.45
CA MET A 24 -1.65 -3.76 -5.23
C MET A 24 -1.52 -2.34 -4.72
N VAL A 25 -1.53 -1.35 -5.61
CA VAL A 25 -1.59 0.06 -5.25
C VAL A 25 -3.03 0.44 -4.97
N ILE A 26 -3.36 0.80 -3.72
CA ILE A 26 -4.72 1.11 -3.28
C ILE A 26 -4.83 2.49 -2.66
N CYS A 27 -6.02 3.08 -2.74
CA CYS A 27 -6.33 4.30 -2.01
C CYS A 27 -6.70 3.96 -0.56
N PRO A 28 -6.07 4.58 0.46
CA PRO A 28 -6.40 4.33 1.86
C PRO A 28 -7.67 5.07 2.32
N ASN A 29 -8.19 6.01 1.51
CA ASN A 29 -9.41 6.73 1.83
C ASN A 29 -10.61 5.77 1.67
N ILE A 30 -11.29 5.45 2.77
CA ILE A 30 -12.40 4.49 2.85
C ILE A 30 -13.59 4.92 1.98
N GLN A 31 -13.74 6.22 1.71
CA GLN A 31 -14.80 6.75 0.82
C GLN A 31 -14.42 6.68 -0.67
N CYS A 32 -13.19 6.25 -0.98
CA CYS A 32 -12.69 6.13 -2.34
C CYS A 32 -12.45 4.66 -2.68
N GLU A 33 -13.12 4.18 -3.73
CA GLU A 33 -13.08 2.76 -4.11
C GLU A 33 -11.90 2.41 -5.03
N PHE A 34 -11.00 3.35 -5.31
CA PHE A 34 -9.85 3.10 -6.17
C PHE A 34 -8.89 2.05 -5.58
N PRO A 35 -8.45 1.03 -6.35
CA PRO A 35 -8.67 0.80 -7.79
C PRO A 35 -9.81 -0.19 -8.12
N PHE A 36 -10.64 -0.56 -7.15
CA PHE A 36 -11.67 -1.60 -7.31
C PHE A 36 -12.87 -1.16 -8.16
N ASN A 37 -13.08 0.15 -8.30
CA ASN A 37 -14.09 0.70 -9.21
C ASN A 37 -13.58 0.90 -10.65
N GLU A 38 -12.34 0.49 -10.96
CA GLU A 38 -11.77 0.56 -12.31
C GLU A 38 -11.89 -0.79 -13.03
N HIS A 39 -12.18 -0.79 -14.33
CA HIS A 39 -12.24 -2.02 -15.14
C HIS A 39 -10.89 -2.75 -15.28
N LYS A 40 -9.78 -2.12 -14.89
CA LYS A 40 -8.41 -2.61 -15.03
C LYS A 40 -7.68 -2.76 -13.70
N THR A 41 -8.37 -3.14 -12.63
CA THR A 41 -7.78 -3.32 -11.29
C THR A 41 -6.56 -4.24 -11.29
N LEU A 42 -6.53 -5.26 -12.16
CA LEU A 42 -5.43 -6.22 -12.25
C LEU A 42 -4.11 -5.58 -12.75
N ASP A 43 -4.18 -4.48 -13.51
CA ASP A 43 -2.99 -3.76 -14.00
C ASP A 43 -2.22 -3.10 -12.84
N GLY A 44 -2.88 -2.91 -11.69
CA GLY A 44 -2.28 -2.35 -10.47
C GLY A 44 -1.53 -3.37 -9.61
N ILE A 45 -1.50 -4.66 -10.02
CA ILE A 45 -0.78 -5.71 -9.31
C ILE A 45 0.70 -5.64 -9.71
N VAL A 46 1.56 -5.45 -8.71
CA VAL A 46 3.01 -5.34 -8.87
C VAL A 46 3.72 -6.41 -8.06
N TYR A 47 4.75 -7.01 -8.66
CA TYR A 47 5.66 -7.87 -7.91
C TYR A 47 6.38 -7.05 -6.83
N THR A 48 6.50 -7.60 -5.64
CA THR A 48 7.20 -6.98 -4.51
C THR A 48 8.32 -7.90 -4.07
N GLU A 49 9.54 -7.39 -4.08
CA GLU A 49 10.71 -8.17 -3.65
C GLU A 49 10.68 -8.43 -2.14
N ASP A 50 11.10 -9.62 -1.71
CA ASP A 50 11.15 -10.03 -0.31
C ASP A 50 11.89 -9.03 0.58
N LYS A 51 12.94 -8.37 0.05
CA LYS A 51 13.70 -7.33 0.78
C LYS A 51 12.82 -6.12 1.14
N GLU A 52 11.91 -5.73 0.26
CA GLU A 52 10.97 -4.64 0.51
C GLU A 52 9.95 -5.07 1.56
N ILE A 53 9.41 -6.30 1.45
CA ILE A 53 8.47 -6.87 2.42
C ILE A 53 9.08 -6.87 3.82
N LEU A 54 10.32 -7.36 3.97
CA LEU A 54 11.04 -7.36 5.24
C LEU A 54 11.29 -5.95 5.77
N SER A 55 11.63 -5.00 4.88
CA SER A 55 11.81 -3.59 5.27
C SER A 55 10.53 -2.99 5.85
N PHE A 56 9.38 -3.19 5.18
CA PHE A 56 8.09 -2.70 5.69
C PHE A 56 7.67 -3.40 6.98
N ALA A 57 7.94 -4.70 7.13
CA ALA A 57 7.67 -5.44 8.36
C ALA A 57 8.47 -4.89 9.55
N LYS A 58 9.76 -4.63 9.37
CA LYS A 58 10.62 -3.99 10.40
C LYS A 58 10.09 -2.62 10.79
N GLN A 59 9.77 -1.77 9.81
CA GLN A 59 9.23 -0.44 10.06
C GLN A 59 7.91 -0.49 10.86
N ARG A 60 7.03 -1.47 10.57
CA ARG A 60 5.79 -1.67 11.32
C ARG A 60 6.04 -2.06 12.77
N LEU A 61 7.00 -2.96 13.02
CA LEU A 61 7.36 -3.38 14.37
C LEU A 61 7.90 -2.20 15.19
N GLU A 62 8.87 -1.45 14.65
CA GLU A 62 9.44 -0.27 15.31
C GLU A 62 8.39 0.80 15.61
N ASN A 63 7.43 1.03 14.69
CA ASN A 63 6.35 1.98 14.90
C ASN A 63 5.33 1.49 15.95
N GLY A 64 5.13 0.19 16.07
CA GLY A 64 4.30 -0.41 17.12
C GLY A 64 4.94 -0.25 18.50
N GLU A 65 6.24 -0.51 18.61
CA GLU A 65 7.00 -0.34 19.86
C GLU A 65 6.98 1.12 20.34
N LYS A 66 7.17 2.09 19.43
CA LYS A 66 7.09 3.52 19.77
C LYS A 66 5.71 3.96 20.26
N LYS A 67 4.63 3.35 19.75
CA LYS A 67 3.26 3.63 20.20
C LYS A 67 2.92 2.95 21.54
N ALA A 68 3.60 1.87 21.90
CA ALA A 68 3.37 1.17 23.17
C ALA A 68 4.09 1.83 24.37
N GLN A 69 5.01 2.76 24.12
CA GLN A 69 5.79 3.49 25.13
C GLN A 69 5.26 4.91 25.41
N GLN A 70 4.17 5.32 24.74
CA GLN A 70 3.41 6.55 24.99
C GLN A 70 2.09 6.22 25.66
#